data_AF-A0AAU5L483-F1
#
_entry.id   AF-A0AAU5L483-F1
#
_cell.length_a   1.000
_cell.length_b   1.000
_cell.length_c   1.000
_cell.angle_alpha   90.00
_cell.angle_beta   90.00
_cell.angle_gamma   90.00
#
_symmetry.space_group_name_H-M   'P 1'
#
loop_
_entity.id
_entity.type
_entity.pdbx_description
1 polymer ?
#
loop_
_entity_poly.entity_id
_entity_poly.type
_entity_poly.pdbx_seq_one_letter_code
_entity_poly.pdbx_strand_id
1 'polypeptide(L)'
;MRLMVEFTTEPFELDTFPEHAVAARKVVDEAGLAVAVGPFGTGAEGEADQVLAAVTKLLRETLDAGATRISVQVSVLGEEGGTP
;
A
#
# COMPACT_ATOMS: atom_id res chain seq x y z
N MET A 1 -11.03 13.08 -5.22
CA MET A 1 -9.61 13.23 -5.60
C MET A 1 -9.04 11.83 -5.55
N ARG A 2 -8.40 11.39 -6.62
CA ARG A 2 -7.80 10.06 -6.64
C ARG A 2 -6.37 10.12 -6.10
N LEU A 3 -6.02 9.13 -5.30
CA LEU A 3 -4.68 8.94 -4.77
C LEU A 3 -4.13 7.60 -5.24
N MET A 4 -2.82 7.56 -5.41
CA MET A 4 -2.03 6.34 -5.48
C MET A 4 -1.21 6.23 -4.20
N VAL A 5 -1.18 5.04 -3.62
CA VAL A 5 -0.24 4.68 -2.57
C VAL A 5 0.70 3.62 -3.09
N GLU A 6 1.98 3.76 -2.79
CA GLU A 6 2.99 2.72 -2.98
C GLU A 6 3.65 2.44 -1.63
N PHE A 7 3.82 1.17 -1.29
CA PHE A 7 4.43 0.81 -0.02
C PHE A 7 5.29 -0.46 -0.07
N THR A 8 6.21 -0.52 0.89
CA THR A 8 6.99 -1.70 1.24
C THR A 8 7.04 -1.90 2.74
N THR A 9 7.23 -3.13 3.15
CA THR A 9 7.41 -3.54 4.54
C THR A 9 8.66 -4.40 4.67
N GLU A 10 9.39 -4.24 5.77
CA GLU A 10 10.61 -4.99 6.09
C GLU A 10 10.48 -5.67 7.47
N PRO A 11 11.22 -6.75 7.74
CA PRO A 11 12.30 -7.34 6.93
C PRO A 11 11.82 -8.05 5.66
N PHE A 12 12.59 -7.93 4.59
CA PHE A 12 12.34 -8.67 3.35
C PHE A 12 12.89 -10.09 3.46
N GLU A 13 12.08 -11.07 3.09
CA GLU A 13 12.44 -12.48 3.05
C GLU A 13 12.26 -13.00 1.61
N LEU A 14 13.28 -13.68 1.07
CA LEU A 14 13.25 -14.22 -0.30
C LEU A 14 12.43 -15.51 -0.40
N ASP A 15 12.51 -16.35 0.63
CA ASP A 15 11.99 -17.71 0.59
C ASP A 15 10.57 -17.83 1.15
N THR A 16 10.13 -16.85 1.94
CA THR A 16 8.83 -16.86 2.61
C THR A 16 8.15 -15.50 2.53
N PHE A 17 6.83 -15.47 2.69
CA PHE A 17 6.09 -14.23 2.91
C PHE A 17 5.98 -13.97 4.41
N PRO A 18 6.64 -12.91 4.92
CA PRO A 18 6.51 -12.54 6.33
C PRO A 18 5.06 -12.21 6.70
N GLU A 19 4.69 -12.43 7.96
CA GLU A 19 3.34 -12.13 8.45
C GLU A 19 2.93 -10.68 8.20
N HIS A 20 3.87 -9.74 8.38
CA HIS A 20 3.62 -8.33 8.10
C HIS A 20 3.34 -8.04 6.61
N ALA A 21 3.94 -8.78 5.68
CA ALA A 21 3.68 -8.62 4.25
C ALA A 21 2.29 -9.16 3.89
N VAL A 22 1.88 -10.27 4.51
CA VAL A 22 0.53 -10.83 4.39
C VAL A 22 -0.52 -9.87 4.96
N ALA A 23 -0.25 -9.27 6.14
CA ALA A 23 -1.12 -8.28 6.74
C ALA A 23 -1.30 -7.05 5.83
N ALA A 24 -0.19 -6.53 5.28
CA ALA A 24 -0.24 -5.40 4.35
C ALA A 24 -1.12 -5.69 3.13
N ARG A 25 -0.98 -6.90 2.56
CA ARG A 25 -1.77 -7.34 1.41
C ARG A 25 -3.26 -7.42 1.73
N LYS A 26 -3.60 -8.00 2.88
CA LYS A 26 -4.99 -8.11 3.36
C LYS A 26 -5.64 -6.74 3.50
N VAL A 27 -4.92 -5.75 4.06
CA VAL A 27 -5.45 -4.39 4.23
C VAL A 27 -5.85 -3.76 2.91
N VAL A 28 -4.98 -3.85 1.88
CA VAL A 28 -5.29 -3.24 0.58
C VAL A 28 -6.34 -3.99 -0.21
N ASP A 29 -6.39 -5.32 -0.10
CA ASP A 29 -7.44 -6.14 -0.72
C ASP A 29 -8.82 -5.84 -0.08
N GLU A 30 -8.90 -5.67 1.25
CA GLU A 30 -10.15 -5.34 1.96
C GLU A 30 -10.61 -3.88 1.75
N ALA A 31 -9.69 -2.98 1.40
CA ALA A 31 -10.00 -1.56 1.18
C ALA A 31 -10.74 -1.29 -0.14
N GLY A 32 -10.90 -2.29 -1.00
CA GLY A 32 -11.54 -2.14 -2.31
C GLY A 32 -10.74 -1.26 -3.28
N LEU A 33 -9.43 -1.17 -3.08
CA LEU A 33 -8.52 -0.39 -3.92
C LEU A 33 -8.13 -1.20 -5.17
N ALA A 34 -7.76 -0.51 -6.24
CA ALA A 34 -7.16 -1.15 -7.41
C ALA A 34 -5.68 -1.45 -7.11
N VAL A 35 -5.36 -2.71 -6.82
CA VAL A 35 -4.02 -3.13 -6.35
C VAL A 35 -3.15 -3.63 -7.51
N ALA A 36 -1.90 -3.15 -7.59
CA ALA A 36 -0.85 -3.62 -8.48
C ALA A 36 0.40 -4.03 -7.66
N VAL A 37 0.89 -5.26 -7.84
CA VAL A 37 2.12 -5.72 -7.18
C VAL A 37 3.28 -5.58 -8.14
N GLY A 38 4.30 -4.82 -7.73
CA GLY A 38 5.55 -4.67 -8.46
C GLY A 38 6.72 -5.37 -7.75
N PRO A 39 7.88 -5.48 -8.42
CA PRO A 39 9.09 -6.07 -7.82
C PRO A 39 9.65 -5.26 -6.64
N PHE A 40 9.24 -4.00 -6.50
CA PHE A 40 9.75 -3.08 -5.47
C PHE A 40 8.71 -2.68 -4.43
N GLY A 41 7.52 -3.30 -4.43
CA GLY A 41 6.46 -2.96 -3.49
C GLY A 41 5.06 -3.18 -4.05
N THR A 42 4.07 -2.77 -3.27
CA THR A 42 2.66 -2.84 -3.67
C THR A 42 2.12 -1.44 -3.89
N GLY A 43 1.54 -1.21 -5.06
CA GLY A 43 0.78 -0.03 -5.41
C GLY A 43 -0.72 -0.26 -5.25
N ALA A 44 -1.45 0.75 -4.81
CA ALA A 44 -2.91 0.73 -4.79
C ALA A 44 -3.49 2.11 -5.10
N GLU A 45 -4.60 2.16 -5.84
CA GLU A 45 -5.27 3.40 -6.22
C GLU A 45 -6.74 3.43 -5.78
N GLY A 46 -7.23 4.62 -5.45
CA GLY A 46 -8.64 4.81 -5.10
C GLY A 46 -8.97 6.26 -4.73
N GLU A 47 -10.18 6.46 -4.18
CA GLU A 47 -10.54 7.77 -3.62
C GLU A 47 -9.72 8.09 -2.38
N ALA A 48 -9.46 9.39 -2.16
CA ALA A 48 -8.58 9.85 -1.09
C ALA A 48 -8.92 9.26 0.29
N ASP A 49 -10.20 9.27 0.69
CA ASP A 49 -10.62 8.74 1.98
C ASP A 49 -10.36 7.23 2.12
N GLN A 50 -10.54 6.47 1.03
CA GLN A 50 -10.26 5.03 1.01
C GLN A 50 -8.76 4.77 1.15
N VAL A 51 -7.94 5.49 0.38
CA VAL A 51 -6.48 5.33 0.39
C VAL A 51 -5.90 5.73 1.75
N LEU A 52 -6.32 6.85 2.32
CA LEU A 52 -5.81 7.31 3.63
C LEU A 52 -6.25 6.39 4.79
N ALA A 53 -7.47 5.85 4.72
CA ALA A 53 -7.92 4.84 5.68
C ALA A 53 -7.10 3.54 5.56
N ALA A 54 -6.83 3.08 4.33
CA ALA A 54 -6.00 1.91 4.08
C ALA A 54 -4.56 2.11 4.58
N VAL A 55 -3.94 3.27 4.33
CA VAL A 55 -2.60 3.60 4.85
C VAL A 55 -2.56 3.53 6.36
N THR A 56 -3.55 4.12 7.04
CA THR A 56 -3.61 4.12 8.51
C THR A 56 -3.72 2.71 9.08
N LYS A 57 -4.57 1.87 8.48
CA LYS A 57 -4.74 0.45 8.89
C LYS A 57 -3.47 -0.35 8.60
N LEU A 58 -2.86 -0.16 7.43
CA LEU A 58 -1.64 -0.82 7.00
C LEU A 58 -0.50 -0.54 7.98
N LEU A 59 -0.26 0.73 8.34
CA LEU A 59 0.80 1.09 9.26
C LEU A 59 0.65 0.39 10.63
N ARG A 60 -0.58 0.27 11.13
CA ARG A 60 -0.84 -0.38 12.43
C ARG A 60 -0.67 -1.89 12.35
N GLU A 61 -1.39 -2.54 11.44
CA GLU A 61 -1.43 -4.00 11.37
C GLU A 61 -0.10 -4.62 10.98
N THR A 62 0.68 -3.94 10.12
CA THR A 62 1.99 -4.46 9.71
C THR A 62 3.02 -4.33 10.82
N LEU A 63 3.02 -3.25 11.60
CA LEU A 63 3.86 -3.12 12.80
C LEU A 63 3.49 -4.17 13.86
N ASP A 64 2.20 -4.37 14.11
CA ASP A 64 1.71 -5.39 15.05
C ASP A 64 2.10 -6.82 14.59
N ALA A 65 2.16 -7.04 13.28
CA ALA A 65 2.62 -8.29 12.65
C ALA A 65 4.15 -8.39 12.48
N GLY A 66 4.91 -7.50 13.10
CA GLY A 66 6.37 -7.59 13.19
C GLY A 66 7.15 -6.89 12.08
N ALA A 67 6.53 -5.99 11.30
CA ALA A 67 7.30 -5.08 10.46
C ALA A 67 8.20 -4.21 11.33
N THR A 68 9.48 -4.10 10.96
CA THR A 68 10.44 -3.23 11.64
C THR A 68 10.62 -1.90 10.91
N ARG A 69 10.23 -1.85 9.63
CA ARG A 69 10.23 -0.64 8.82
C ARG A 69 9.15 -0.70 7.75
N ILE A 70 8.55 0.45 7.49
CA ILE A 70 7.53 0.64 6.46
C ILE A 70 7.90 1.88 5.67
N SER A 71 7.95 1.78 4.35
CA SER A 71 8.08 2.93 3.46
C SER A 71 6.76 3.13 2.75
N VAL A 72 6.25 4.36 2.74
CA VAL A 72 4.98 4.71 2.11
C VAL A 72 5.17 5.97 1.28
N GLN A 73 4.69 5.94 0.05
CA GLN A 73 4.56 7.09 -0.83
C GLN A 73 3.09 7.27 -1.18
N VAL A 74 2.60 8.50 -1.10
CA VAL A 74 1.23 8.86 -1.49
C VAL A 74 1.31 9.98 -2.51
N SER A 75 0.66 9.79 -3.65
CA SER A 75 0.68 10.68 -4.80
C SER A 75 -0.74 11.04 -5.20
N VAL A 76 -0.97 12.31 -5.57
CA VAL A 76 -2.24 12.72 -6.17
C VAL A 76 -2.24 12.30 -7.64
N LEU A 77 -3.27 11.57 -8.05
CA LEU A 77 -3.49 11.26 -9.46
C LEU A 77 -4.26 12.43 -10.09
N GLY A 78 -3.73 13.00 -11.17
CA GLY A 78 -4.45 14.00 -11.96
C GLY A 78 -5.73 13.41 -12.57
N GLU A 79 -6.71 14.26 -12.86
CA GLU A 79 -7.77 13.89 -13.81
C GLU A 79 -7.08 13.65 -15.16
N GLU A 80 -7.26 12.48 -15.79
CA GLU A 80 -6.74 12.27 -17.14
C GLU A 80 -7.30 13.35 -18.08
N GLY A 81 -6.46 14.31 -18.48
CA GLY A 81 -6.91 15.44 -19.29
C GLY A 81 -5.86 16.53 -19.44
N GLY A 82 -4.80 16.27 -20.23
CA GLY A 82 -3.92 17.33 -20.71
C GLY A 82 -2.57 16.82 -21.19
N THR A 83 -2.53 16.34 -22.44
CA THR A 83 -1.28 16.24 -23.21
C THR A 83 -0.61 17.63 -23.24
N PRO A 84 0.73 17.73 -23.09
CA PRO A 84 1.45 18.99 -23.33
C PRO A 84 1.27 19.51 -24.76
#